data_AF-A0A6I8M9S7-F1
#
_entry.id   AF-A0A6I8M9S7-F1
#
_cell.length_a   1.000
_cell.length_b   1.000
_cell.length_c   1.000
_cell.angle_alpha   90.00
_cell.angle_beta   90.00
_cell.angle_gamma   90.00
#
_symmetry.space_group_name_H-M   'P 1'
#
loop_
_entity.id
_entity.type
_entity.pdbx_description
1 polymer ?
#
loop_
_entity_poly.entity_id
_entity_poly.type
_entity_poly.pdbx_seq_one_letter_code
_entity_poly.pdbx_strand_id
1 'polypeptide(L)'
;MITINDVLEKLKYLKLNSAYNHLKELNLASEISQEELNGINKVISNEVEAKEQNNRLYNVKVAAFPFVKTIEDYDFRFQPSIKEENIKNIINSGFYEEASNILFIGNPGTGKTHLSIAIGYEVAIKRNSVYFIN
;
A
#
# COMPACT_ATOMS: atom_id res chain seq x y z
N MET A 1 24.99 3.35 -10.33
CA MET A 1 25.56 4.43 -9.51
C MET A 1 24.41 5.40 -9.25
N ILE A 2 24.18 5.80 -8.00
CA ILE A 2 23.07 6.72 -7.66
C ILE A 2 23.37 8.07 -8.30
N THR A 3 22.39 8.63 -8.98
CA THR A 3 22.51 9.96 -9.58
C THR A 3 21.87 11.02 -8.69
N ILE A 4 22.34 12.26 -8.81
CA ILE A 4 21.71 13.41 -8.14
C ILE A 4 20.21 13.50 -8.47
N ASN A 5 19.84 13.17 -9.71
CA ASN A 5 18.46 13.20 -10.19
C ASN A 5 17.57 12.20 -9.45
N ASP A 6 18.08 11.02 -9.10
CA ASP A 6 17.32 10.03 -8.33
C ASP A 6 16.91 10.57 -6.95
N VAL A 7 17.82 11.30 -6.30
CA VAL A 7 17.57 11.91 -4.98
C VAL A 7 16.62 13.10 -5.12
N LEU A 8 16.80 13.93 -6.15
CA LEU A 8 15.94 15.08 -6.42
C LEU A 8 14.49 14.67 -6.72
N GLU A 9 14.25 13.62 -7.50
CA GLU A 9 12.91 13.10 -7.74
C GLU A 9 12.25 12.57 -6.46
N LYS A 10 13.01 11.92 -5.57
CA LYS A 10 12.50 11.50 -4.25
C LYS A 10 12.12 12.69 -3.37
N LEU A 11 12.96 13.72 -3.32
CA LEU A 11 12.65 14.95 -2.56
C LEU A 11 11.39 15.64 -3.10
N LYS A 12 11.21 15.66 -4.42
CA LYS A 12 10.00 16.16 -5.07
C LYS A 12 8.77 15.33 -4.71
N TYR A 13 8.86 13.99 -4.74
CA TYR A 13 7.79 13.10 -4.29
C TYR A 13 7.43 13.32 -2.81
N LEU A 14 8.44 13.55 -1.96
CA LEU A 14 8.25 13.88 -0.54
C LEU A 14 7.65 15.28 -0.33
N LYS A 15 7.70 16.16 -1.34
CA LYS A 15 7.33 17.60 -1.29
C LYS A 15 8.30 18.44 -0.45
N LEU A 16 9.57 18.04 -0.35
CA LEU A 16 10.63 18.75 0.38
C LEU A 16 11.34 19.77 -0.51
N ASN A 17 10.62 20.83 -0.91
CA ASN A 17 11.10 21.80 -1.91
C ASN A 17 12.37 22.55 -1.49
N SER A 18 12.51 22.90 -0.21
CA SER A 18 13.72 23.59 0.29
C SER A 18 14.96 22.70 0.18
N ALA A 19 14.84 21.42 0.56
CA ALA A 19 15.93 20.46 0.45
C ALA A 19 16.26 20.16 -1.02
N TYR A 20 15.25 20.07 -1.89
CA TYR A 20 15.43 19.91 -3.33
C TYR A 20 16.29 21.05 -3.92
N ASN A 21 15.91 22.30 -3.63
CA ASN A 21 16.62 23.47 -4.17
C ASN A 21 18.06 23.52 -3.65
N HIS A 22 18.25 23.29 -2.34
CA HIS A 22 19.58 23.34 -1.74
C HIS A 22 20.50 22.22 -2.26
N LEU A 23 20.00 20.99 -2.39
CA LEU A 23 20.78 19.88 -2.95
C LEU A 23 21.18 20.14 -4.42
N LYS A 24 20.28 20.78 -5.19
CA LYS A 24 20.56 21.17 -6.57
C LYS A 24 21.66 22.25 -6.65
N GLU A 25 21.64 23.22 -5.75
CA GLU A 25 22.68 24.26 -5.65
C GLU A 25 24.04 23.66 -5.28
N LEU A 26 24.10 22.80 -4.26
CA LEU A 26 25.34 22.11 -3.85
C LEU A 26 25.95 21.28 -4.99
N ASN A 27 25.10 20.61 -5.77
CA ASN A 27 25.56 19.85 -6.94
C ASN A 27 26.10 20.76 -8.05
N LEU A 28 25.47 21.92 -8.30
CA LEU A 28 25.96 22.89 -9.29
C LEU A 28 27.30 23.50 -8.87
N ALA A 29 27.49 23.72 -7.57
CA ALA A 29 28.75 24.22 -7.00
C ALA A 29 29.85 23.15 -6.90
N SER A 30 29.57 21.89 -7.24
CA SER A 30 30.46 20.73 -6.99
C SER A 30 30.86 20.56 -5.52
N GLU A 31 29.99 21.01 -4.60
CA GLU A 31 30.21 21.00 -3.15
C GLU A 31 29.65 19.72 -2.48
N ILE A 32 29.26 18.72 -3.26
CA ILE A 32 28.76 17.44 -2.75
C ILE A 32 29.55 16.29 -3.35
N SER A 33 30.13 15.47 -2.47
CA SER A 33 30.81 14.23 -2.86
C SER A 33 29.79 13.12 -3.14
N GLN A 34 30.24 12.09 -3.87
CA GLN A 34 29.41 10.90 -4.12
C GLN A 34 29.07 10.13 -2.84
N GLU A 35 29.94 10.17 -1.83
CA GLU A 35 29.72 9.47 -0.56
C GLU A 35 28.63 10.16 0.28
N GLU A 36 28.65 11.49 0.34
CA GLU A 36 27.58 12.30 0.95
C GLU A 36 26.25 12.09 0.22
N LEU A 37 26.27 12.08 -1.12
CA LEU A 37 25.07 11.84 -1.92
C LEU A 37 24.46 10.45 -1.64
N ASN A 38 25.29 9.42 -1.49
CA ASN A 38 24.84 8.08 -1.11
C ASN A 38 24.22 8.06 0.30
N GLY A 39 24.82 8.76 1.25
CA GLY A 39 24.29 8.92 2.60
C GLY A 39 22.90 9.59 2.61
N ILE A 40 22.77 10.71 1.91
CA ILE A 40 21.49 11.42 1.74
C ILE A 40 20.47 10.51 1.07
N ASN A 41 20.83 9.85 -0.02
CA ASN A 41 19.93 8.94 -0.72
C ASN A 41 19.39 7.83 0.19
N LYS A 42 20.23 7.27 1.08
CA LYS A 42 19.79 6.23 2.02
C LYS A 42 18.70 6.73 2.97
N VAL A 43 18.88 7.92 3.55
CA VAL A 43 17.91 8.54 4.46
C VAL A 43 16.63 8.90 3.71
N ILE A 44 16.75 9.55 2.55
CA ILE A 44 15.60 9.97 1.74
C ILE A 44 14.81 8.76 1.23
N SER A 45 15.47 7.65 0.89
CA SER A 45 14.79 6.42 0.47
C SER A 45 13.94 5.83 1.61
N ASN A 46 14.47 5.81 2.84
CA ASN A 46 13.71 5.36 4.01
C ASN A 46 12.47 6.24 4.27
N GLU A 47 12.59 7.57 4.09
CA GLU A 47 11.45 8.48 4.21
C GLU A 47 10.39 8.25 3.13
N VAL A 48 10.82 7.95 1.89
CA VAL A 48 9.91 7.56 0.80
C VAL A 48 9.14 6.30 1.16
N GLU A 49 9.83 5.26 1.65
CA GLU A 49 9.20 4.01 2.08
C GLU A 49 8.19 4.23 3.22
N ALA A 50 8.54 5.02 4.23
CA ALA A 50 7.65 5.37 5.34
C ALA A 50 6.39 6.11 4.85
N LYS A 51 6.55 7.09 3.95
CA LYS A 51 5.42 7.80 3.32
C LYS A 51 4.54 6.85 2.52
N GLU A 52 5.15 5.95 1.75
CA GLU A 52 4.39 4.95 0.99
C GLU A 52 3.59 4.03 1.88
N GLN A 53 4.17 3.53 2.97
CA GLN A 53 3.50 2.68 3.95
C GLN A 53 2.33 3.42 4.61
N ASN A 54 2.55 4.66 5.06
CA ASN A 54 1.49 5.50 5.65
C ASN A 54 0.34 5.74 4.67
N ASN A 55 0.65 5.98 3.40
CA ASN A 55 -0.36 6.16 2.36
C ASN A 55 -1.16 4.87 2.08
N ARG A 56 -0.51 3.70 2.10
CA ARG A 56 -1.22 2.41 1.94
C ARG A 56 -2.21 2.18 3.09
N LEU A 57 -1.80 2.48 4.31
CA LEU A 57 -2.64 2.34 5.50
C LEU A 57 -3.76 3.39 5.58
N TYR A 58 -3.60 4.55 4.92
CA TYR A 58 -4.64 5.57 4.89
C TYR A 58 -5.94 5.05 4.28
N ASN A 59 -5.88 4.38 3.13
CA ASN A 59 -7.07 3.82 2.48
C ASN A 59 -7.76 2.75 3.33
N VAL A 60 -6.98 1.94 4.06
CA VAL A 60 -7.52 0.98 5.04
C VAL A 60 -8.26 1.71 6.15
N LYS A 61 -7.71 2.82 6.67
CA LYS A 61 -8.35 3.62 7.72
C LYS A 61 -9.66 4.25 7.26
N VAL A 62 -9.70 4.84 6.07
CA VAL A 62 -10.91 5.51 5.55
C VAL A 62 -11.97 4.53 5.04
N ALA A 63 -11.61 3.27 4.79
CA ALA A 63 -12.56 2.22 4.41
C ALA A 63 -13.60 1.90 5.49
N ALA A 64 -13.39 2.37 6.72
CA ALA A 64 -14.34 2.26 7.82
C ALA A 64 -14.71 0.80 8.18
N PHE A 65 -13.76 -0.13 8.02
CA PHE A 65 -13.96 -1.48 8.52
C PHE A 65 -14.20 -1.46 10.04
N PRO A 66 -15.16 -2.25 10.55
CA PRO A 66 -15.41 -2.33 12.00
C PRO A 66 -14.20 -2.90 12.77
N PHE A 67 -13.36 -3.66 12.09
CA PHE A 67 -12.09 -4.20 12.55
C PHE A 67 -11.24 -4.58 11.33
N VAL A 68 -9.93 -4.71 11.51
CA VAL A 68 -9.03 -5.21 10.46
C VAL A 68 -8.95 -6.73 10.55
N LYS A 69 -9.16 -7.40 9.41
CA LYS A 69 -8.89 -8.82 9.20
C LYS A 69 -8.23 -9.00 7.85
N THR A 70 -7.22 -9.86 7.78
CA THR A 70 -6.59 -10.26 6.53
C THR A 70 -7.05 -11.66 6.12
N ILE A 71 -6.59 -12.10 4.94
CA ILE A 71 -6.87 -13.46 4.45
C ILE A 71 -6.17 -14.49 5.33
N GLU A 72 -4.98 -14.19 5.82
CA GLU A 72 -4.19 -15.03 6.72
C GLU A 72 -4.88 -15.23 8.08
N ASP A 73 -5.74 -14.29 8.50
CA ASP A 73 -6.53 -14.42 9.73
C ASP A 73 -7.72 -15.39 9.59
N TYR A 74 -8.07 -15.82 8.37
CA TYR A 74 -9.24 -16.68 8.13
C TYR A 74 -8.88 -18.17 8.27
N ASP A 75 -9.56 -18.89 9.16
CA ASP A 75 -9.42 -20.35 9.25
C ASP A 75 -10.24 -21.04 8.16
N PHE A 76 -9.61 -21.36 7.03
CA PHE A 76 -10.28 -22.09 5.94
C PHE A 76 -10.75 -23.50 6.31
N ARG A 77 -10.28 -24.08 7.42
CA ARG A 77 -10.79 -25.38 7.92
C ARG A 77 -12.18 -25.24 8.53
N PHE A 78 -12.56 -24.03 8.99
CA PHE A 78 -13.90 -23.75 9.51
C PHE A 78 -14.97 -23.77 8.42
N GLN A 79 -14.62 -23.40 7.18
CA GLN A 79 -15.52 -23.46 6.03
C GLN A 79 -14.84 -24.18 4.85
N PRO A 80 -14.83 -25.53 4.84
CA PRO A 80 -14.10 -26.32 3.84
C PRO A 80 -14.58 -26.14 2.39
N SER A 81 -15.80 -25.62 2.19
CA SER A 81 -16.33 -25.33 0.85
C SER A 81 -15.65 -24.14 0.17
N ILE A 82 -14.98 -23.27 0.95
CA ILE A 82 -14.24 -22.13 0.44
C ILE A 82 -12.75 -22.47 0.46
N LYS A 83 -12.13 -22.49 -0.72
CA LYS A 83 -10.68 -22.67 -0.84
C LYS A 83 -9.97 -21.33 -0.77
N GLU A 84 -8.89 -21.25 0.00
CA GLU A 84 -8.04 -20.06 0.12
C GLU A 84 -7.55 -19.57 -1.25
N GLU A 85 -7.13 -20.49 -2.10
CA GLU A 85 -6.67 -20.19 -3.46
C GLU A 85 -7.71 -19.44 -4.29
N ASN A 86 -9.00 -19.80 -4.17
CA ASN A 86 -10.07 -19.13 -4.91
C ASN A 86 -10.20 -17.66 -4.47
N ILE A 87 -10.11 -17.40 -3.16
CA ILE A 87 -10.18 -16.02 -2.63
C ILE A 87 -8.95 -15.22 -3.07
N LYS A 88 -7.76 -15.80 -3.01
CA LYS A 88 -6.53 -15.16 -3.50
C LYS A 88 -6.60 -14.85 -5.01
N ASN A 89 -7.16 -15.77 -5.80
CA ASN A 89 -7.34 -15.56 -7.23
C ASN A 89 -8.29 -14.39 -7.53
N ILE A 90 -9.40 -14.27 -6.78
CA ILE A 90 -10.31 -13.12 -6.88
C ILE A 90 -9.57 -11.80 -6.57
N ILE A 91 -8.77 -11.76 -5.51
CA ILE A 91 -8.02 -10.56 -5.10
C ILE A 91 -6.96 -10.18 -6.14
N ASN A 92 -6.33 -11.18 -6.75
CA ASN A 92 -5.26 -10.99 -7.74
C ASN A 92 -5.78 -10.68 -9.14
N SER A 93 -7.02 -11.06 -9.47
CA SER A 93 -7.60 -10.77 -10.78
C SER A 93 -7.90 -9.29 -11.00
N GLY A 94 -7.85 -8.46 -9.95
CA GLY A 94 -8.25 -7.05 -10.08
C GLY A 94 -9.74 -6.90 -10.35
N PHE A 95 -10.59 -7.77 -9.76
CA PHE A 95 -12.03 -7.80 -10.00
C PHE A 95 -12.73 -6.42 -9.93
N TYR A 96 -12.19 -5.51 -9.11
CA TYR A 96 -12.67 -4.14 -8.93
C TYR A 96 -12.35 -3.21 -10.11
N GLU A 97 -11.31 -3.49 -10.90
CA GLU A 97 -11.00 -2.78 -12.15
C GLU A 97 -11.96 -3.21 -13.27
N GLU A 98 -12.34 -4.49 -13.27
CA GLU A 98 -13.26 -5.08 -14.26
C GLU A 98 -14.75 -4.89 -13.90
N ALA A 99 -15.05 -4.17 -12.81
CA ALA A 99 -16.41 -4.00 -12.27
C ALA A 99 -17.14 -5.34 -12.03
N SER A 100 -16.40 -6.39 -11.69
CA SER A 100 -16.95 -7.69 -11.33
C SER A 100 -17.47 -7.70 -9.89
N ASN A 101 -18.60 -8.35 -9.64
CA ASN A 101 -19.22 -8.42 -8.31
C ASN A 101 -18.93 -9.76 -7.62
N ILE A 102 -18.62 -9.71 -6.33
CA ILE A 102 -18.43 -10.90 -5.49
C ILE A 102 -19.61 -10.99 -4.54
N LEU A 103 -20.28 -12.15 -4.50
CA LEU A 103 -21.40 -12.42 -3.62
C LEU A 103 -21.12 -13.65 -2.74
N PHE A 104 -21.17 -13.45 -1.42
CA PHE A 104 -21.08 -14.55 -0.46
C PHE A 104 -22.48 -15.00 -0.02
N ILE A 105 -22.81 -16.27 -0.26
CA ILE A 105 -24.09 -16.87 0.10
C ILE A 105 -23.87 -17.96 1.15
N GLY A 106 -24.65 -17.93 2.24
CA GLY A 106 -24.62 -18.97 3.26
C GLY A 106 -25.17 -18.51 4.61
N ASN A 107 -25.30 -19.45 5.54
CA ASN A 107 -25.86 -19.22 6.88
C ASN A 107 -25.11 -18.13 7.68
N PRO A 108 -25.76 -17.45 8.63
CA PRO A 108 -25.07 -16.56 9.57
C PRO A 108 -23.90 -17.25 10.26
N GLY A 109 -22.84 -16.50 10.58
CA GLY A 109 -21.67 -17.04 11.29
C GLY A 109 -20.65 -17.83 10.44
N THR A 110 -20.84 -17.97 9.13
CA THR A 110 -19.90 -18.70 8.25
C THR A 110 -18.66 -17.90 7.80
N GLY A 111 -18.44 -16.71 8.37
CA GLY A 111 -17.26 -15.89 8.08
C GLY A 111 -17.36 -14.99 6.83
N LYS A 112 -18.57 -14.78 6.29
CA LYS A 112 -18.80 -13.86 5.15
C LYS A 112 -18.24 -12.47 5.41
N THR A 113 -18.59 -11.86 6.54
CA THR A 113 -18.09 -10.52 6.93
C THR A 113 -16.56 -10.49 7.05
N HIS A 114 -15.94 -11.55 7.58
CA HIS A 114 -14.47 -11.64 7.62
C HIS A 114 -13.88 -11.61 6.21
N LEU A 115 -14.37 -12.46 5.31
CA LEU A 115 -13.89 -12.53 3.94
C LEU A 115 -14.11 -11.21 3.19
N SER A 116 -15.26 -10.56 3.36
CA SER A 116 -15.53 -9.23 2.79
C SER A 116 -14.53 -8.18 3.27
N ILE A 117 -14.23 -8.15 4.58
CA ILE A 117 -13.25 -7.24 5.16
C ILE A 117 -11.84 -7.56 4.65
N ALA A 118 -11.46 -8.83 4.59
CA ALA A 118 -10.13 -9.25 4.15
C ALA A 118 -9.88 -8.94 2.67
N ILE A 119 -10.87 -9.19 1.81
CA ILE A 119 -10.80 -8.77 0.40
C ILE A 119 -10.72 -7.23 0.32
N GLY A 120 -11.58 -6.52 1.04
CA GLY A 120 -11.56 -5.06 1.09
C GLY A 120 -10.23 -4.48 1.57
N TYR A 121 -9.61 -5.11 2.57
CA TYR A 121 -8.30 -4.73 3.08
C TYR A 121 -7.21 -4.88 2.00
N GLU A 122 -7.18 -6.01 1.29
CA GLU A 122 -6.24 -6.25 0.20
C GLU A 122 -6.41 -5.25 -0.96
N VAL A 123 -7.65 -4.83 -1.24
CA VAL A 123 -7.92 -3.78 -2.23
C VAL A 123 -7.46 -2.41 -1.72
N ALA A 124 -7.73 -2.09 -0.45
CA ALA A 124 -7.37 -0.81 0.16
C ALA A 124 -5.85 -0.61 0.29
N ILE A 125 -5.10 -1.65 0.70
CA ILE A 125 -3.63 -1.57 0.84
C ILE A 125 -2.92 -1.39 -0.52
N LYS A 126 -3.58 -1.77 -1.63
CA LYS A 126 -3.17 -1.51 -3.02
C LYS A 126 -3.51 -0.09 -3.50
N ARG A 127 -3.92 0.81 -2.59
CA ARG A 127 -4.29 2.21 -2.85
C ARG A 127 -5.59 2.43 -3.62
N ASN A 128 -6.48 1.45 -3.62
CA ASN A 128 -7.84 1.64 -4.12
C ASN A 128 -8.74 2.20 -3.00
N SER A 129 -9.72 3.01 -3.39
CA SER A 129 -10.74 3.50 -2.44
C SER A 129 -11.71 2.37 -2.13
N VAL A 130 -11.94 2.12 -0.85
CA VAL A 130 -12.88 1.11 -0.36
C VAL A 130 -13.81 1.78 0.63
N TYR A 131 -15.06 1.33 0.69
CA TYR A 131 -16.03 1.76 1.67
C TYR A 131 -16.79 0.54 2.18
N PHE A 132 -16.83 0.36 3.49
CA PHE A 132 -17.50 -0.75 4.14
C PHE A 132 -18.73 -0.26 4.91
N ILE A 133 -19.88 -0.91 4.69
CA ILE A 133 -21.16 -0.59 5.33
C ILE A 133 -21.81 -1.88 5.83
N ASN A 134 -22.43 -1.80 7.01
CA ASN A 134 -23.15 -2.89 7.67
C ASN A 134 -24.65 -2.82 7.39
#